data_AF-A0A1I1VWG4-F1
#
_entry.id   AF-A0A1I1VWG4-F1
#
_cell.length_a   1.000
_cell.length_b   1.000
_cell.length_c   1.000
_cell.angle_alpha   90.00
_cell.angle_beta   90.00
_cell.angle_gamma   90.00
#
_symmetry.space_group_name_H-M   'P 1'
#
loop_
_entity.id
_entity.type
_entity.pdbx_description
1 polymer ?
#
loop_
_entity_poly.entity_id
_entity_poly.type
_entity_poly.pdbx_seq_one_letter_code
_entity_poly.pdbx_strand_id
1 'polypeptide(L)'
;MLDDDGKIFVAGSEEVAAEVRTSIVRAFDTESGELWRFAEEPRPGHADTSDLALADGALYSVGTDGLEDGGGLFTVRRHDPVTGGLAWRTATQAGWKGAYGTGITATAERVVGVGYVRDEDSQQALMVVLDADGAILSETIQQIPRGFWSDIVPIGAAGDLMLVGGTFMPGVINRDVIVRRVDANFVEQWSHIHDHEMRSLSMTMRQGVGQVE
;
A
#
# COMPACT_ATOMS: atom_id res chain seq x y z
N MET A 1 -10.12 8.50 -4.73
CA MET A 1 -9.81 9.76 -4.03
C MET A 1 -10.62 10.89 -4.65
N LEU A 2 -10.97 11.93 -3.88
CA LEU A 2 -11.68 13.13 -4.34
C LEU A 2 -10.78 14.36 -4.06
N ASP A 3 -10.72 15.33 -4.97
CA ASP A 3 -10.15 16.65 -4.65
C ASP A 3 -11.20 17.65 -4.15
N ASP A 4 -10.74 18.86 -3.79
CA ASP A 4 -11.60 19.93 -3.28
C ASP A 4 -12.58 20.48 -4.33
N ASP A 5 -12.29 20.29 -5.62
CA ASP A 5 -13.15 20.68 -6.75
C ASP A 5 -14.17 19.59 -7.10
N GLY A 6 -14.15 18.44 -6.41
CA GLY A 6 -15.05 17.32 -6.64
C GLY A 6 -14.62 16.36 -7.76
N LYS A 7 -13.40 16.50 -8.27
CA LYS A 7 -12.82 15.55 -9.23
C LYS A 7 -12.48 14.24 -8.54
N ILE A 8 -12.85 13.14 -9.17
CA ILE A 8 -12.61 11.79 -8.66
C ILE A 8 -11.39 11.20 -9.35
N PHE A 9 -10.38 10.80 -8.58
CA PHE A 9 -9.25 10.03 -9.07
C PHE A 9 -9.39 8.56 -8.68
N VAL A 10 -9.14 7.68 -9.65
CA VAL A 10 -9.17 6.22 -9.50
C VAL A 10 -7.84 5.66 -9.97
N ALA A 11 -7.31 4.72 -9.19
CA ALA A 11 -6.10 3.98 -9.53
C ALA A 11 -6.36 2.49 -9.53
N GLY A 12 -5.49 1.77 -10.23
CA GLY A 12 -5.55 0.32 -10.28
C GLY A 12 -4.62 -0.20 -11.36
N SER A 13 -5.11 -1.23 -12.04
CA SER A 13 -4.39 -1.90 -13.10
C SER A 13 -5.32 -2.34 -14.22
N GLU A 14 -4.78 -2.49 -15.42
CA GLU A 14 -5.49 -3.01 -16.59
C GLU A 14 -4.71 -4.14 -17.23
N GLU A 15 -5.37 -5.27 -17.50
CA GLU A 15 -4.79 -6.37 -18.26
C GLU A 15 -4.88 -6.04 -19.75
N VAL A 16 -3.72 -5.90 -20.41
CA VAL A 16 -3.61 -5.48 -21.82
C VAL A 16 -3.21 -6.61 -22.75
N ALA A 17 -2.67 -7.70 -22.20
CA ALA A 17 -2.48 -9.00 -22.84
C ALA A 17 -2.39 -10.09 -21.75
N ALA A 18 -2.40 -11.36 -22.15
CA ALA A 18 -2.22 -12.46 -21.20
C ALA A 18 -0.93 -12.27 -20.40
N GLU A 19 -1.06 -12.27 -19.06
CA GLU A 19 0.05 -12.06 -18.11
C GLU A 19 0.73 -10.68 -18.21
N VAL A 20 0.15 -9.74 -18.94
CA VAL A 20 0.65 -8.36 -19.07
C VAL A 20 -0.39 -7.41 -18.49
N ARG A 21 -0.04 -6.81 -17.36
CA ARG A 21 -0.87 -5.85 -16.65
C ARG A 21 -0.13 -4.53 -16.49
N THR A 22 -0.79 -3.41 -16.79
CA THR A 22 -0.23 -2.07 -16.66
C THR A 22 -0.91 -1.27 -15.54
N SER A 23 -0.13 -0.42 -14.88
CA SER A 23 -0.64 0.56 -13.92
C SER A 23 -1.50 1.60 -14.63
N ILE A 24 -2.65 1.93 -14.05
CA ILE A 24 -3.54 2.98 -14.57
C ILE A 24 -3.91 3.98 -13.47
N VAL A 25 -4.07 5.24 -13.89
CA VAL A 25 -4.71 6.29 -13.10
C VAL A 25 -5.70 7.01 -14.02
N ARG A 26 -6.90 7.28 -13.53
CA ARG A 26 -7.96 7.98 -14.27
C ARG A 26 -8.54 9.09 -13.42
N ALA A 27 -8.93 10.17 -14.07
CA ALA A 27 -9.71 11.23 -13.44
C ALA A 27 -11.10 11.31 -14.06
N PHE A 28 -12.08 11.59 -13.21
CA PHE A 28 -13.47 11.76 -13.59
C PHE A 28 -14.03 13.04 -12.98
N ASP A 29 -14.93 13.66 -13.71
CA ASP A 29 -15.85 14.67 -13.22
C ASP A 29 -17.25 14.05 -13.08
N THR A 30 -18.01 14.50 -12.09
CA THR A 30 -19.32 13.91 -11.78
C THR A 30 -20.38 14.18 -12.86
N GLU A 31 -20.17 15.19 -13.71
CA GLU A 31 -21.12 15.57 -14.76
C GLU A 31 -20.68 15.05 -16.13
N SER A 32 -19.41 15.23 -16.48
CA SER A 32 -18.86 15.00 -17.82
C SER A 32 -18.19 13.64 -18.01
N GLY A 33 -17.91 12.89 -16.93
CA GLY A 33 -17.30 11.56 -17.00
C GLY A 33 -15.77 11.58 -16.99
N GLU A 34 -15.12 10.69 -17.75
CA GLU A 34 -13.65 10.57 -17.76
C GLU A 34 -12.99 11.81 -18.37
N LEU A 35 -12.16 12.48 -17.58
CA LEU A 35 -11.42 13.69 -17.98
C LEU A 35 -10.09 13.34 -18.64
N TRP A 36 -9.35 12.42 -18.04
CA TRP A 36 -8.07 11.95 -18.55
C TRP A 36 -7.74 10.55 -18.04
N ARG A 37 -6.80 9.91 -18.74
CA ARG A 37 -6.26 8.59 -18.39
C ARG A 37 -4.73 8.57 -18.55
N PHE A 38 -4.05 8.19 -17.48
CA PHE A 38 -2.68 7.73 -17.49
C PHE A 38 -2.67 6.20 -17.55
N ALA A 39 -1.84 5.65 -18.44
CA ALA A 39 -1.50 4.24 -18.46
C ALA A 39 -0.01 4.11 -18.71
N GLU A 40 0.64 3.28 -17.90
CA GLU A 40 2.06 3.01 -18.09
C GLU A 40 2.27 2.16 -19.36
N GLU A 41 3.42 2.33 -20.01
CA GLU A 41 3.77 1.52 -21.17
C GLU A 41 3.78 0.04 -20.78
N PRO A 42 3.01 -0.82 -21.48
CA PRO A 42 2.98 -2.25 -21.19
C PRO A 42 4.37 -2.88 -21.24
N ARG A 43 4.68 -3.67 -20.21
CA ARG A 43 5.92 -4.45 -20.12
C ARG A 43 5.58 -5.85 -19.62
N PRO A 44 6.37 -6.88 -19.96
CA PRO A 44 6.18 -8.22 -19.41
C PRO A 44 6.08 -8.17 -17.88
N GLY A 45 5.10 -8.90 -17.32
CA GLY A 45 4.81 -8.90 -15.89
C GLY A 45 3.59 -8.07 -15.51
N HIS A 46 3.52 -7.70 -14.24
CA HIS A 46 2.39 -6.95 -13.68
C HIS A 46 2.84 -5.57 -13.21
N ALA A 47 2.02 -4.56 -13.42
CA ALA A 47 2.15 -3.27 -12.75
C ALA A 47 0.80 -2.91 -12.15
N ASP A 48 0.80 -2.59 -10.87
CA ASP A 48 -0.39 -2.23 -10.10
C ASP A 48 -0.17 -0.88 -9.44
N THR A 49 -1.23 -0.06 -9.42
CA THR A 49 -1.31 1.12 -8.54
C THR A 49 -2.34 0.85 -7.46
N SER A 50 -1.93 0.92 -6.20
CA SER A 50 -2.74 0.53 -5.04
C SER A 50 -3.44 1.71 -4.38
N ASP A 51 -2.80 2.88 -4.35
CA ASP A 51 -3.33 4.04 -3.62
C ASP A 51 -2.87 5.37 -4.23
N LEU A 52 -3.56 6.46 -3.84
CA LEU A 52 -3.40 7.82 -4.36
C LEU A 52 -3.36 8.86 -3.23
N ALA A 53 -2.55 9.90 -3.39
CA ALA A 53 -2.53 11.07 -2.51
C ALA A 53 -2.46 12.38 -3.31
N LEU A 54 -3.05 13.44 -2.79
CA LEU A 54 -2.91 14.81 -3.32
C LEU A 54 -2.13 15.66 -2.33
N ALA A 55 -1.14 16.38 -2.82
CA ALA A 55 -0.47 17.43 -2.05
C ALA A 55 0.21 18.43 -2.99
N ASP A 56 0.19 19.70 -2.61
CA ASP A 56 0.88 20.80 -3.32
C ASP A 56 0.60 20.82 -4.84
N GLY A 57 -0.68 20.70 -5.20
CA GLY A 57 -1.12 20.71 -6.60
C GLY A 57 -0.63 19.52 -7.43
N ALA A 58 -0.16 18.44 -6.79
CA ALA A 58 0.31 17.24 -7.45
C ALA A 58 -0.47 16.00 -6.99
N LEU A 59 -0.62 15.05 -7.92
CA LEU A 59 -1.21 13.74 -7.66
C LEU A 59 -0.09 12.72 -7.55
N TYR A 60 -0.03 12.02 -6.43
CA TYR A 60 0.92 10.94 -6.19
C TYR A 60 0.20 9.60 -6.26
N SER A 61 0.89 8.58 -6.76
CA SER A 61 0.40 7.21 -6.73
C SER A 61 1.47 6.26 -6.23
N VAL A 62 1.06 5.20 -5.53
CA VAL A 62 1.94 4.12 -5.07
C VAL A 62 1.46 2.80 -5.61
N GLY A 63 2.39 1.87 -5.81
CA GLY A 63 2.05 0.49 -6.14
C GLY A 63 3.27 -0.38 -6.35
N THR A 64 3.14 -1.37 -7.22
CA THR A 64 4.15 -2.39 -7.46
C THR A 64 4.34 -2.62 -8.94
N ASP A 65 5.61 -2.66 -9.37
CA ASP A 65 5.98 -3.15 -10.71
C ASP A 65 6.71 -4.48 -10.57
N GLY A 66 6.15 -5.52 -11.16
CA GLY A 66 6.68 -6.88 -11.16
C GLY A 66 7.97 -6.99 -11.97
N LEU A 67 8.85 -7.88 -11.51
CA LEU A 67 10.10 -8.24 -12.16
C LEU A 67 9.98 -9.62 -12.82
N GLU A 68 10.80 -9.87 -13.85
CA GLU A 68 10.81 -11.15 -14.59
C GLU A 68 11.17 -12.36 -13.70
N ASP A 69 11.91 -12.13 -12.61
CA ASP A 69 12.31 -13.17 -11.64
C ASP A 69 11.27 -13.43 -10.54
N GLY A 70 10.09 -12.82 -10.66
CA GLY A 70 8.99 -12.91 -9.68
C GLY A 70 9.11 -11.95 -8.50
N GLY A 71 10.14 -11.08 -8.48
CA GLY A 71 10.24 -9.96 -7.56
C GLY A 71 9.23 -8.84 -7.84
N GLY A 72 9.27 -7.79 -7.02
CA GLY A 72 8.46 -6.59 -7.19
C GLY A 72 9.25 -5.34 -6.83
N LEU A 73 8.93 -4.23 -7.49
CA LEU A 73 9.45 -2.90 -7.23
C LEU A 73 8.38 -2.05 -6.56
N PHE A 74 8.65 -1.60 -5.33
CA PHE A 74 7.86 -0.57 -4.70
C PHE A 74 8.01 0.69 -5.54
N THR A 75 6.90 1.22 -6.08
CA THR A 75 6.95 2.31 -7.05
C THR A 75 6.06 3.45 -6.62
N VAL A 76 6.63 4.67 -6.60
CA VAL A 76 5.91 5.94 -6.40
C VAL A 76 6.00 6.75 -7.68
N ARG A 77 4.88 7.39 -8.05
CA ARG A 77 4.77 8.24 -9.24
C ARG A 77 4.19 9.58 -8.84
N ARG A 78 4.61 10.65 -9.53
CA ARG A 78 3.97 11.97 -9.48
C ARG A 78 3.36 12.30 -10.83
N HIS A 79 2.12 12.74 -10.79
CA HIS A 79 1.30 13.08 -11.94
C HIS A 79 0.83 14.54 -11.82
N ASP A 80 0.69 15.18 -12.97
CA ASP A 80 -0.10 16.40 -13.11
C ASP A 80 -1.59 16.04 -12.92
N PRO A 81 -2.30 16.60 -11.91
CA PRO A 81 -3.71 16.27 -11.66
C PRO A 81 -4.69 16.84 -12.71
N VAL A 82 -4.23 17.77 -13.55
CA VAL A 82 -5.01 18.37 -14.64
C VAL A 82 -4.93 17.51 -15.89
N THR A 83 -3.74 17.02 -16.23
CA THR A 83 -3.50 16.31 -17.51
C THR A 83 -3.29 14.80 -17.37
N GLY A 84 -2.99 14.31 -16.17
CA GLY A 84 -2.51 12.94 -15.94
C GLY A 84 -1.07 12.71 -16.38
N GLY A 85 -0.35 13.76 -16.79
CA GLY A 85 1.03 13.65 -17.26
C GLY A 85 1.98 13.19 -16.15
N LEU A 86 2.81 12.18 -16.44
CA LEU A 86 3.82 11.69 -15.49
C LEU A 86 4.99 12.67 -15.40
N ALA A 87 5.20 13.24 -14.21
CA ALA A 87 6.31 14.15 -13.93
C ALA A 87 7.58 13.38 -13.56
N TRP A 88 7.46 12.41 -12.63
CA TRP A 88 8.56 11.54 -12.24
C TRP A 88 8.05 10.19 -11.73
N ARG A 89 8.97 9.23 -11.68
CA ARG A 89 8.76 7.87 -11.13
C ARG A 89 10.00 7.44 -10.36
N THR A 90 9.79 6.93 -9.15
CA THR A 90 10.82 6.37 -8.29
C THR A 90 10.45 4.94 -7.91
N ALA A 91 11.42 4.03 -7.99
CA ALA A 91 11.20 2.62 -7.70
C ALA A 91 12.36 2.02 -6.92
N THR A 92 12.06 1.06 -6.04
CA THR A 92 13.06 0.40 -5.20
C THR A 92 12.65 -1.02 -4.81
N GLN A 93 13.64 -1.91 -4.58
CA GLN A 93 13.44 -3.18 -3.88
C GLN A 93 13.83 -3.11 -2.40
N ALA A 94 14.35 -1.97 -1.93
CA ALA A 94 14.90 -1.76 -0.58
C ALA A 94 15.91 -2.84 -0.15
N GLY A 95 16.63 -3.44 -1.10
CA GLY A 95 17.60 -4.52 -0.86
C GLY A 95 17.00 -5.93 -0.70
N TRP A 96 15.73 -6.14 -1.03
CA TRP A 96 15.04 -7.44 -0.93
C TRP A 96 14.75 -8.05 -2.31
N LYS A 97 14.29 -9.30 -2.34
CA LYS A 97 13.82 -9.94 -3.58
C LYS A 97 12.61 -9.20 -4.18
N GLY A 98 11.71 -8.72 -3.33
CA GLY A 98 10.61 -7.86 -3.76
C GLY A 98 10.19 -6.83 -2.72
N ALA A 99 9.72 -5.68 -3.20
CA ALA A 99 9.08 -4.64 -2.43
C ALA A 99 7.75 -4.27 -3.09
N TYR A 100 6.72 -4.06 -2.27
CA TYR A 100 5.32 -3.97 -2.71
C TYR A 100 4.68 -2.78 -2.03
N GLY A 101 4.22 -1.80 -2.82
CA GLY A 101 3.58 -0.59 -2.32
C GLY A 101 2.07 -0.73 -2.22
N THR A 102 1.49 -0.24 -1.12
CA THR A 102 0.06 -0.42 -0.82
C THR A 102 -0.67 0.86 -0.44
N GLY A 103 -0.03 1.75 0.32
CA GLY A 103 -0.65 2.99 0.82
C GLY A 103 0.27 4.19 0.67
N ILE A 104 -0.29 5.38 0.49
CA ILE A 104 0.49 6.61 0.29
C ILE A 104 -0.16 7.82 0.95
N THR A 105 0.69 8.68 1.51
CA THR A 105 0.30 10.04 1.88
C THR A 105 1.36 11.03 1.41
N ALA A 106 0.96 12.30 1.25
CA ALA A 106 1.84 13.34 0.77
C ALA A 106 1.57 14.66 1.48
N THR A 107 2.63 15.47 1.58
CA THR A 107 2.62 16.87 2.01
C THR A 107 3.41 17.69 0.97
N ALA A 108 3.51 19.00 1.14
CA ALA A 108 4.34 19.83 0.26
C ALA A 108 5.83 19.46 0.32
N GLU A 109 6.30 18.90 1.45
CA GLU A 109 7.73 18.62 1.66
C GLU A 109 8.10 17.16 1.41
N ARG A 110 7.16 16.23 1.63
CA ARG A 110 7.44 14.79 1.66
C ARG A 110 6.32 13.97 1.05
N VAL A 111 6.71 12.88 0.43
CA VAL A 111 5.83 11.79 0.02
C VAL A 111 6.21 10.55 0.83
N VAL A 112 5.22 9.90 1.45
CA VAL A 112 5.42 8.73 2.29
C VAL A 112 4.59 7.59 1.75
N GLY A 113 5.27 6.59 1.23
CA GLY A 113 4.65 5.34 0.79
C GLY A 113 4.89 4.23 1.82
N VAL A 114 3.91 3.34 1.98
CA VAL A 114 4.00 2.18 2.85
C VAL A 114 3.62 0.90 2.12
N GLY A 115 4.10 -0.22 2.65
CA GLY A 115 3.78 -1.54 2.13
C GLY A 115 4.62 -2.61 2.83
N TYR A 116 5.24 -3.49 2.04
CA TYR A 116 6.09 -4.56 2.58
C TYR A 116 7.22 -4.95 1.63
N VAL A 117 8.27 -5.53 2.21
CA VAL A 117 9.29 -6.28 1.49
C VAL A 117 9.10 -7.77 1.72
N ARG A 118 9.55 -8.59 0.78
CA ARG A 118 9.45 -10.04 0.84
C ARG A 118 10.67 -10.71 0.21
N ASP A 119 11.10 -11.80 0.83
CA ASP A 119 11.97 -12.81 0.23
C ASP A 119 11.25 -14.18 0.24
N GLU A 120 11.98 -15.29 0.10
CA GLU A 120 11.39 -16.63 0.03
C GLU A 120 10.67 -17.03 1.33
N ASP A 121 11.21 -16.63 2.49
CA ASP A 121 10.78 -17.12 3.81
C ASP A 121 10.34 -16.01 4.78
N SER A 122 10.53 -14.76 4.39
CA SER A 122 10.36 -13.58 5.22
C SER A 122 9.56 -12.49 4.51
N GLN A 123 8.78 -11.78 5.30
CA GLN A 123 8.08 -10.57 4.90
C GLN A 123 8.18 -9.58 6.06
N GLN A 124 8.44 -8.32 5.74
CA GLN A 124 8.58 -7.25 6.72
C GLN A 124 7.86 -6.00 6.22
N ALA A 125 7.32 -5.20 7.14
CA ALA A 125 6.66 -3.96 6.77
C ALA A 125 7.68 -2.92 6.28
N LEU A 126 7.34 -2.17 5.23
CA LEU A 126 8.20 -1.19 4.59
C LEU A 126 7.57 0.20 4.66
N MET A 127 8.40 1.20 4.91
CA MET A 127 8.09 2.62 4.71
C MET A 127 9.18 3.25 3.84
N VAL A 128 8.77 3.96 2.78
CA VAL A 128 9.66 4.71 1.90
C VAL A 128 9.27 6.19 1.98
N VAL A 129 10.25 7.03 2.27
CA VAL A 129 10.07 8.49 2.35
C VAL A 129 10.83 9.13 1.20
N LEU A 130 10.14 9.96 0.43
CA LEU A 130 10.70 10.72 -0.67
C LEU A 130 10.53 12.23 -0.43
N ASP A 131 11.38 13.03 -1.05
CA ASP A 131 11.12 14.46 -1.22
C ASP A 131 10.12 14.73 -2.36
N ALA A 132 9.79 15.99 -2.58
CA ALA A 132 8.85 16.42 -3.61
C ALA A 132 9.35 16.14 -5.05
N ASP A 133 10.66 16.03 -5.24
CA ASP A 133 11.31 15.73 -6.53
C ASP A 133 11.45 14.22 -6.78
N GLY A 134 11.02 13.40 -5.82
CA GLY A 134 11.02 11.94 -5.93
C GLY A 134 12.33 11.29 -5.51
N ALA A 135 13.27 12.01 -4.89
CA ALA A 135 14.47 11.39 -4.34
C ALA A 135 14.14 10.64 -3.04
N ILE A 136 14.64 9.41 -2.91
CA ILE A 136 14.48 8.61 -1.69
C ILE A 136 15.30 9.24 -0.56
N LEU A 137 14.61 9.70 0.48
CA LEU A 137 15.21 10.23 1.71
C LEU A 137 15.50 9.10 2.72
N SER A 138 14.61 8.10 2.80
CA SER A 138 14.82 6.94 3.67
C SER A 138 14.00 5.73 3.25
N GLU A 139 14.51 4.55 3.57
CA GLU A 139 13.82 3.26 3.45
C GLU A 139 13.88 2.55 4.81
N THR A 140 12.74 2.41 5.47
CA THR A 140 12.66 1.81 6.81
C THR A 140 11.96 0.47 6.75
N ILE A 141 12.72 -0.60 7.01
CA ILE A 141 12.19 -1.95 7.18
C ILE A 141 11.90 -2.16 8.66
N GLN A 142 10.64 -2.38 8.98
CA GLN A 142 10.19 -2.55 10.35
C GLN A 142 10.13 -4.04 10.68
N GLN A 143 10.78 -4.41 11.79
CA GLN A 143 10.91 -5.79 12.26
C GLN A 143 9.61 -6.32 12.86
N ILE A 144 8.58 -6.40 12.03
CA ILE A 144 7.28 -7.00 12.33
C ILE A 144 7.29 -8.33 11.57
N PRO A 145 7.48 -9.48 12.25
CA PRO A 145 7.53 -10.77 11.58
C PRO A 145 6.31 -10.97 10.69
N ARG A 146 6.53 -11.20 9.39
CA ARG A 146 5.48 -11.34 8.38
C ARG A 146 4.50 -10.16 8.35
N GLY A 147 5.00 -8.98 8.71
CA GLY A 147 4.25 -7.74 8.78
C GLY A 147 4.09 -7.10 7.41
N PHE A 148 3.07 -6.27 7.29
CA PHE A 148 2.88 -5.35 6.17
C PHE A 148 2.10 -4.14 6.65
N TRP A 149 2.33 -3.00 6.02
CA TRP A 149 1.39 -1.88 6.06
C TRP A 149 0.43 -2.02 4.88
N SER A 150 -0.83 -1.66 5.08
CA SER A 150 -1.84 -1.58 4.03
C SER A 150 -2.20 -0.13 3.70
N ASP A 151 -2.20 0.75 4.71
CA ASP A 151 -2.67 2.12 4.58
C ASP A 151 -1.88 3.06 5.49
N ILE A 152 -1.80 4.33 5.12
CA ILE A 152 -1.20 5.42 5.88
C ILE A 152 -1.99 6.71 5.69
N VAL A 153 -2.42 7.33 6.80
CA VAL A 153 -3.18 8.58 6.76
C VAL A 153 -2.63 9.61 7.74
N PRO A 154 -2.62 10.91 7.39
CA PRO A 154 -2.26 11.96 8.32
C PRO A 154 -3.34 12.14 9.38
N ILE A 155 -2.93 12.40 10.62
CA ILE A 155 -3.83 12.62 11.74
C ILE A 155 -3.45 13.87 12.54
N GLY A 156 -4.39 14.81 12.64
CA GLY A 156 -4.20 16.05 13.38
C GLY A 156 -3.22 17.04 12.72
N ALA A 157 -3.05 18.20 13.35
CA ALA A 157 -2.27 19.31 12.79
C ALA A 157 -0.74 19.19 13.01
N ALA A 158 -0.30 18.23 13.84
CA ALA A 158 1.11 18.06 14.20
C ALA A 158 1.94 17.32 13.13
N GLY A 159 1.30 16.85 12.05
CA GLY A 159 1.95 16.03 11.03
C GLY A 159 2.14 14.57 11.44
N ASP A 160 1.43 14.12 12.47
CA ASP A 160 1.41 12.71 12.87
C ASP A 160 0.75 11.87 11.78
N LEU A 161 1.16 10.60 11.73
CA LEU A 161 0.67 9.63 10.75
C LEU A 161 0.10 8.42 11.49
N MET A 162 -1.02 7.92 11.00
CA MET A 162 -1.60 6.65 11.39
C MET A 162 -1.32 5.62 10.31
N LEU A 163 -0.71 4.51 10.69
CA LEU A 163 -0.50 3.36 9.84
C LEU A 163 -1.46 2.24 10.23
N VAL A 164 -2.03 1.59 9.23
CA VAL A 164 -2.82 0.37 9.41
C VAL A 164 -2.22 -0.72 8.56
N GLY A 165 -2.14 -1.92 9.11
CA GLY A 165 -1.55 -3.06 8.45
C GLY A 165 -1.90 -4.37 9.16
N GLY A 166 -1.05 -5.36 8.99
CA GLY A 166 -1.24 -6.63 9.67
C GLY A 166 0.01 -7.50 9.71
N THR A 167 -0.13 -8.66 10.34
CA THR A 167 0.88 -9.71 10.36
C THR A 167 0.25 -11.08 10.14
N PHE A 168 1.01 -11.99 9.52
CA PHE A 168 0.63 -13.40 9.39
C PHE A 168 1.28 -14.24 10.48
N MET A 169 0.46 -14.80 11.37
CA MET A 169 0.95 -15.73 12.38
C MET A 169 1.23 -17.12 11.76
N PRO A 170 2.35 -17.79 12.10
CA PRO A 170 2.64 -19.14 11.64
C PRO A 170 1.49 -20.11 11.98
N GLY A 171 1.00 -20.84 10.98
CA GLY A 171 -0.06 -21.84 11.17
C GLY A 171 -1.49 -21.27 11.26
N VAL A 172 -1.67 -19.96 11.08
CA VAL A 172 -2.98 -19.29 11.10
C VAL A 172 -3.29 -18.72 9.72
N ILE A 173 -4.53 -18.89 9.26
CA ILE A 173 -5.01 -18.35 7.96
C ILE A 173 -5.44 -16.88 8.05
N ASN A 174 -5.74 -16.41 9.25
CA ASN A 174 -6.17 -15.04 9.53
C ASN A 174 -4.99 -14.12 9.80
N ARG A 175 -5.27 -12.81 9.71
CA ARG A 175 -4.30 -11.74 9.92
C ARG A 175 -4.65 -11.01 11.22
N ASP A 176 -3.65 -10.74 12.03
CA ASP A 176 -3.80 -9.76 13.09
C ASP A 176 -3.73 -8.37 12.46
N VAL A 177 -4.50 -7.44 13.01
CA VAL A 177 -4.51 -6.04 12.55
C VAL A 177 -3.54 -5.25 13.40
N ILE A 178 -2.65 -4.50 12.77
CA ILE A 178 -1.72 -3.61 13.45
C ILE A 178 -2.13 -2.17 13.15
N VAL A 179 -2.25 -1.36 14.19
CA VAL A 179 -2.48 0.08 14.10
C VAL A 179 -1.34 0.78 14.81
N ARG A 180 -0.71 1.77 14.16
CA ARG A 180 0.45 2.48 14.71
C ARG A 180 0.34 3.98 14.48
N ARG A 181 0.62 4.76 15.51
CA ARG A 181 0.84 6.20 15.38
C ARG A 181 2.34 6.50 15.38
N VAL A 182 2.77 7.29 14.41
CA VAL A 182 4.11 7.90 14.39
C VAL A 182 3.98 9.42 14.34
N ASP A 183 5.00 10.12 14.82
CA ASP A 183 5.07 11.58 14.67
C ASP A 183 5.59 11.98 13.27
N ALA A 184 5.73 13.29 13.02
CA ALA A 184 6.26 13.84 11.77
C ALA A 184 7.72 13.43 11.44
N ASN A 185 8.45 12.91 12.42
CA ASN A 185 9.80 12.36 12.25
C ASN A 185 9.78 10.83 12.17
N PHE A 186 8.59 10.24 12.00
CA PHE A 186 8.37 8.80 11.92
C PHE A 186 8.76 8.03 13.19
N VAL A 187 8.85 8.73 14.33
CA VAL A 187 9.09 8.09 15.64
C VAL A 187 7.77 7.53 16.15
N GLU A 188 7.77 6.23 16.44
CA GLU A 188 6.62 5.54 17.01
C GLU A 188 6.20 6.18 18.33
N GLN A 189 4.92 6.57 18.40
CA GLN A 189 4.28 7.07 19.62
C GLN A 189 3.59 5.93 20.36
N TRP A 190 2.92 5.03 19.62
CA TRP A 190 2.34 3.80 20.13
C TRP A 190 1.98 2.84 18.98
N SER A 191 1.84 1.55 19.31
CA SER A 191 1.28 0.52 18.44
C SER A 191 0.27 -0.35 19.20
N HIS A 192 -0.77 -0.78 18.49
CA HIS A 192 -1.71 -1.78 18.96
C HIS A 192 -1.78 -2.93 17.94
N ILE A 193 -1.78 -4.15 18.46
CA ILE A 193 -2.03 -5.36 17.67
C ILE A 193 -3.35 -5.92 18.16
N HIS A 194 -4.30 -6.05 17.25
CA HIS A 194 -5.58 -6.68 17.49
C HIS A 194 -5.50 -8.10 16.95
N ASP A 195 -5.34 -9.05 17.87
CA ASP A 195 -5.40 -10.47 17.56
C ASP A 195 -6.79 -10.79 17.01
N HIS A 196 -6.83 -11.35 15.82
CA HIS A 196 -8.07 -11.87 15.28
C HIS A 196 -8.31 -13.24 15.92
N GLU A 197 -8.71 -13.27 17.20
CA GLU A 197 -9.08 -14.50 17.89
C GLU A 197 -10.15 -15.19 17.04
N MET A 198 -9.76 -16.21 16.27
CA MET A 198 -10.66 -17.29 16.02
C MET A 198 -10.86 -17.87 17.40
N ARG A 199 -11.96 -17.50 18.04
CA ARG A 199 -12.63 -18.39 18.97
C ARG A 199 -12.71 -19.69 18.19
N SER A 200 -11.72 -20.56 18.41
CA SER A 200 -11.88 -21.95 18.03
C SER A 200 -13.19 -22.27 18.71
N LEU A 201 -14.22 -22.47 17.88
CA LEU A 201 -15.39 -23.16 18.34
C LEU A 201 -14.78 -24.50 18.70
N SER A 202 -14.32 -24.61 19.96
CA SER A 202 -14.09 -25.86 20.62
C SER A 202 -15.46 -26.49 20.55
N MET A 203 -15.71 -27.18 19.44
CA MET A 203 -16.78 -28.12 19.27
C MET A 203 -16.44 -29.15 20.33
N THR A 204 -16.87 -28.88 21.55
CA THR A 204 -16.99 -29.88 22.58
C THR A 204 -18.01 -30.84 21.99
N MET A 205 -17.52 -31.84 21.25
CA MET A 205 -18.29 -33.01 20.94
C MET A 205 -18.69 -33.59 22.28
N ARG A 206 -19.91 -33.24 22.74
CA ARG A 206 -20.62 -34.07 23.70
C ARG A 206 -20.82 -35.39 22.98
N GLN A 207 -19.88 -36.31 23.13
CA GLN A 207 -20.16 -37.73 22.97
C GLN A 207 -21.25 -38.05 23.99
N GLY A 208 -22.49 -38.01 23.52
CA GLY A 208 -23.60 -38.61 24.23
C GLY A 208 -23.32 -40.10 24.29
N VAL A 209 -22.75 -40.54 25.41
CA VAL A 209 -22.74 -41.94 25.81
C VAL A 209 -24.19 -42.28 26.15
N GLY A 210 -24.94 -42.68 25.13
CA GLY A 210 -26.18 -43.42 25.33
C GLY A 210 -25.82 -44.86 25.67
N GLN A 211 -25.64 -45.16 26.97
CA GLN A 211 -25.89 -46.51 27.46
C GLN A 211 -27.41 -46.65 27.63
N VAL A 212 -27.99 -47.59 26.88
CA VAL A 212 -29.33 -48.13 27.18
C VAL A 212 -29.09 -49.61 27.51
N GLU A 213 -29.43 -49.97 28.75
CA GLU A 213 -29.55 -51.34 29.25
C GLU A 213 -30.84 -52.00 28.75
#